data_AF-A0AA88YJH9-F1
#
_entry.id   AF-A0AA88YJH9-F1
#
_cell.length_a   1.000
_cell.length_b   1.000
_cell.length_c   1.000
_cell.angle_alpha   90.00
_cell.angle_beta   90.00
_cell.angle_gamma   90.00
#
_symmetry.space_group_name_H-M   'P 1'
#
loop_
_entity.id
_entity.type
_entity.pdbx_description
1 polymer ?
#
loop_
_entity_poly.entity_id
_entity_poly.type
_entity_poly.pdbx_seq_one_letter_code
_entity_poly.pdbx_strand_id
1 'polypeptide(L)'
;GIITGGVYKDTALLKKGFPGESITNSSVILIKTHRWGMKERAKYKRAVLLLRNPYDALIAEFNRLHGGHVGHASDLDFKSKWTKYFKKVSDKWVKMNHDWLQFSGPLYVIRYENLVLNPVKEVKDLMSFLDVPVPFREYCVLENLNGKHKRKQMNKKRNNLFPTTVRKKLDADIAKIEHEISKATMNRKP
;
A
#
# COMPACT_ATOMS: atom_id res chain seq x y z
N GLY A 1 -4.38 -17.64 -17.78
CA GLY A 1 -3.30 -16.87 -17.11
C GLY A 1 -3.77 -16.45 -15.74
N ILE A 2 -2.85 -16.11 -14.83
CA ILE A 2 -3.16 -15.63 -13.48
C ILE A 2 -3.32 -14.11 -13.49
N ILE A 3 -4.38 -13.59 -12.90
CA ILE A 3 -4.66 -12.16 -12.82
C ILE A 3 -5.07 -11.75 -11.40
N THR A 4 -4.86 -10.49 -11.06
CA THR A 4 -5.34 -9.85 -9.84
C THR A 4 -6.55 -8.97 -10.15
N GLY A 5 -7.52 -8.92 -9.24
CA GLY A 5 -8.68 -8.05 -9.34
C GLY A 5 -8.62 -6.79 -8.47
N GLY A 6 -9.69 -6.00 -8.51
CA GLY A 6 -9.79 -4.75 -7.76
C GLY A 6 -11.24 -4.36 -7.49
N VAL A 7 -11.52 -3.82 -6.30
CA VAL A 7 -12.89 -3.42 -5.90
C VAL A 7 -13.41 -2.15 -6.57
N TYR A 8 -12.59 -1.52 -7.41
CA TYR A 8 -12.92 -0.29 -8.12
C TYR A 8 -12.92 -0.55 -9.63
N LYS A 9 -13.55 0.35 -10.38
CA LYS A 9 -13.52 0.36 -11.85
C LYS A 9 -12.66 1.51 -12.32
N ASP A 10 -11.34 1.35 -12.30
CA ASP A 10 -10.43 2.32 -12.89
C ASP A 10 -10.13 1.94 -14.34
N THR A 11 -10.81 2.62 -15.27
CA THR A 11 -10.64 2.36 -16.71
C THR A 11 -9.24 2.70 -17.21
N ALA A 12 -8.50 3.59 -16.54
CA ALA A 12 -7.12 3.89 -16.88
C ALA A 12 -6.18 2.76 -16.46
N LEU A 13 -6.43 2.10 -15.32
CA LEU A 13 -5.70 0.89 -14.92
C LEU A 13 -6.00 -0.27 -15.87
N LEU A 14 -7.28 -0.50 -16.18
CA LEU A 14 -7.69 -1.56 -17.10
C LEU A 14 -6.94 -1.48 -18.45
N LYS A 15 -6.91 -0.29 -19.06
CA LYS A 15 -6.17 -0.02 -20.32
C LYS A 15 -4.65 -0.14 -20.19
N LYS A 16 -4.11 -0.17 -18.98
CA LYS A 16 -2.66 -0.14 -18.69
C LYS A 16 -2.10 -1.46 -18.15
N GLY A 17 -2.86 -2.55 -18.26
CA GLY A 17 -2.37 -3.90 -17.93
C GLY A 17 -2.94 -4.50 -16.65
N PHE A 18 -4.08 -3.98 -16.16
CA PHE A 18 -4.81 -4.55 -15.01
C PHE A 18 -6.16 -5.12 -15.47
N PRO A 19 -6.20 -6.25 -16.21
CA PRO A 19 -7.42 -6.80 -16.83
C PRO A 19 -8.48 -7.26 -15.83
N GLY A 20 -8.12 -7.48 -14.56
CA GLY A 20 -9.03 -7.90 -13.51
C GLY A 20 -9.73 -6.76 -12.75
N GLU A 21 -9.57 -5.50 -13.15
CA GLU A 21 -10.30 -4.38 -12.52
C GLU A 21 -11.81 -4.67 -12.48
N SER A 22 -12.45 -4.41 -11.34
CA SER A 22 -13.85 -4.75 -11.03
C SER A 22 -14.17 -6.25 -10.84
N ILE A 23 -13.21 -7.16 -10.98
CA ILE A 23 -13.40 -8.57 -10.59
C ILE A 23 -13.11 -8.71 -9.10
N THR A 24 -14.13 -9.11 -8.33
CA THR A 24 -14.09 -9.18 -6.86
C THR A 24 -14.54 -10.55 -6.33
N ASN A 25 -14.35 -11.61 -7.10
CA ASN A 25 -14.69 -12.98 -6.73
C ASN A 25 -13.47 -13.91 -6.83
N SER A 26 -13.65 -15.20 -6.57
CA SER A 26 -12.57 -16.20 -6.52
C SER A 26 -11.94 -16.56 -7.87
N SER A 27 -12.31 -15.88 -8.98
CA SER A 27 -11.66 -16.08 -10.29
C SER A 27 -10.29 -15.40 -10.43
N VAL A 28 -9.90 -14.58 -9.44
CA VAL A 28 -8.59 -13.89 -9.38
C VAL A 28 -7.82 -14.31 -8.13
N ILE A 29 -6.49 -14.24 -8.19
CA ILE A 29 -5.63 -14.71 -7.08
C ILE A 29 -5.55 -13.73 -5.91
N LEU A 30 -5.81 -12.44 -6.15
CA LEU A 30 -5.77 -11.39 -5.16
C LEU A 30 -6.70 -10.25 -5.59
N ILE A 31 -7.39 -9.63 -4.64
CA ILE A 31 -8.29 -8.49 -4.89
C ILE A 31 -7.75 -7.27 -4.15
N LYS A 32 -7.41 -6.21 -4.89
CA LYS A 32 -6.94 -4.95 -4.31
C LYS A 32 -8.11 -4.14 -3.76
N THR A 33 -7.99 -3.66 -2.51
CA THR A 33 -8.95 -2.77 -1.88
C THR A 33 -8.27 -1.70 -1.01
N HIS A 34 -8.94 -0.56 -0.84
CA HIS A 34 -8.63 0.43 0.21
C HIS A 34 -9.78 0.57 1.21
N ARG A 35 -10.81 -0.27 1.06
CA ARG A 35 -11.91 -0.37 2.02
C ARG A 35 -11.38 -1.13 3.24
N TRP A 36 -11.99 -0.87 4.39
CA TRP A 36 -11.62 -1.46 5.66
C TRP A 36 -12.87 -1.51 6.55
N GLY A 37 -12.76 -2.17 7.70
CA GLY A 37 -13.86 -2.48 8.60
C GLY A 37 -14.22 -3.96 8.59
N MET A 38 -14.88 -4.42 9.65
CA MET A 38 -15.20 -5.82 9.89
C MET A 38 -15.92 -6.48 8.70
N LYS A 39 -16.94 -5.81 8.13
CA LYS A 39 -17.69 -6.32 6.96
C LYS A 39 -16.84 -6.48 5.72
N GLU A 40 -15.80 -5.66 5.54
CA GLU A 40 -14.89 -5.78 4.40
C GLU A 40 -13.92 -6.94 4.64
N ARG A 41 -13.32 -7.04 5.83
CA ARG A 41 -12.40 -8.12 6.20
C ARG A 41 -13.06 -9.50 6.07
N ALA A 42 -14.31 -9.63 6.50
CA ALA A 42 -15.05 -10.90 6.46
C ALA A 42 -15.22 -11.50 5.04
N LYS A 43 -14.97 -10.74 3.98
CA LYS A 43 -15.07 -11.23 2.59
C LYS A 43 -13.88 -12.08 2.15
N TYR A 44 -12.77 -12.05 2.89
CA TYR A 44 -11.51 -12.63 2.45
C TYR A 44 -11.06 -13.78 3.37
N LYS A 45 -10.46 -14.81 2.79
CA LYS A 45 -9.88 -15.96 3.53
C LYS A 45 -8.44 -15.72 3.99
N ARG A 46 -7.69 -14.92 3.22
CA ARG A 46 -6.31 -14.50 3.49
C ARG A 46 -6.21 -13.00 3.18
N ALA A 47 -5.27 -12.32 3.81
CA ALA A 47 -5.02 -10.89 3.57
C ALA A 47 -3.53 -10.62 3.36
N VAL A 48 -3.24 -9.65 2.49
CA VAL A 48 -1.90 -9.10 2.30
C VAL A 48 -1.98 -7.62 2.62
N LEU A 49 -1.22 -7.18 3.63
CA LEU A 49 -1.14 -5.77 4.01
C LEU A 49 0.18 -5.19 3.50
N LEU A 50 0.11 -4.39 2.43
CA LEU A 50 1.24 -3.60 1.95
C LEU A 50 1.33 -2.30 2.75
N LEU A 51 2.30 -2.23 3.65
CA LEU A 51 2.52 -1.11 4.55
C LEU A 51 3.69 -0.26 4.07
N ARG A 52 3.48 1.06 3.99
CA ARG A 52 4.52 2.02 3.62
C ARG A 52 4.67 3.06 4.72
N ASN A 53 5.90 3.55 4.92
CA ASN A 53 6.17 4.64 5.84
C ASN A 53 5.20 5.81 5.60
N PRO A 54 4.49 6.31 6.65
CA PRO A 54 3.45 7.30 6.47
C PRO A 54 3.99 8.64 5.95
N TYR A 55 5.23 9.02 6.27
CA TYR A 55 5.82 10.25 5.73
C TYR A 55 5.80 10.24 4.20
N ASP A 56 6.32 9.16 3.61
CA ASP A 56 6.38 9.01 2.16
C ASP A 56 5.01 8.74 1.54
N ALA A 57 4.16 7.95 2.21
CA ALA A 57 2.82 7.63 1.74
C ALA A 57 1.93 8.87 1.65
N LEU A 58 1.97 9.74 2.67
CA LEU A 58 1.18 10.97 2.71
C LEU A 58 1.62 11.95 1.61
N ILE A 59 2.93 12.13 1.41
CA ILE A 59 3.47 12.97 0.33
C ILE A 59 3.06 12.41 -1.04
N ALA A 60 3.20 11.10 -1.22
CA ALA A 60 2.88 10.44 -2.48
C ALA A 60 1.40 10.57 -2.86
N GLU A 61 0.50 10.45 -1.89
CA GLU A 61 -0.94 10.60 -2.11
C GLU A 61 -1.34 12.06 -2.33
N PHE A 62 -0.73 13.01 -1.62
CA PHE A 62 -0.99 14.43 -1.86
C PHE A 62 -0.57 14.86 -3.28
N ASN A 63 0.60 14.41 -3.72
CA ASN A 63 1.03 14.58 -5.11
C ASN A 63 0.06 13.92 -6.08
N ARG A 64 -0.53 12.76 -5.76
CA ARG A 64 -1.52 12.10 -6.60
C ARG A 64 -2.80 12.92 -6.73
N LEU A 65 -3.25 13.51 -5.62
CA LEU A 65 -4.50 14.28 -5.55
C LEU A 65 -4.38 15.66 -6.23
N HIS A 66 -3.23 16.31 -6.11
CA HIS A 66 -3.05 17.69 -6.60
C HIS A 66 -2.15 17.80 -7.84
N GLY A 67 -1.44 16.74 -8.22
CA GLY A 67 -0.60 16.66 -9.41
C GLY A 67 -0.99 15.54 -10.38
N GLY A 68 -2.07 14.80 -10.10
CA GLY A 68 -2.50 13.65 -10.89
C GLY A 68 -1.66 12.38 -10.66
N HIS A 69 -2.00 11.29 -11.36
CA HIS A 69 -1.46 9.94 -11.07
C HIS A 69 0.08 9.85 -11.04
N VAL A 70 0.77 10.62 -11.89
CA VAL A 70 2.23 10.58 -12.05
C VAL A 70 2.89 11.95 -11.90
N GLY A 71 2.14 12.99 -11.58
CA GLY A 71 2.66 14.35 -11.41
C GLY A 71 2.88 14.72 -9.94
N HIS A 72 3.27 15.98 -9.72
CA HIS A 72 3.60 16.53 -8.42
C HIS A 72 2.67 17.70 -8.10
N ALA A 73 2.30 17.84 -6.83
CA ALA A 73 1.55 19.00 -6.37
C ALA A 73 2.43 20.26 -6.43
N SER A 74 1.83 21.40 -6.74
CA SER A 74 2.53 22.68 -6.81
C SER A 74 3.02 23.13 -5.44
N ASP A 75 3.99 24.06 -5.41
CA ASP A 75 4.42 24.71 -4.17
C ASP A 75 3.25 25.42 -3.47
N LEU A 76 2.34 26.01 -4.26
CA LEU A 76 1.14 26.66 -3.76
C LEU A 76 0.18 25.68 -3.08
N ASP A 77 -0.01 24.49 -3.64
CA ASP A 77 -0.80 23.43 -3.02
C ASP A 77 -0.19 22.99 -1.69
N PHE A 78 1.12 22.74 -1.67
CA PHE A 78 1.81 22.38 -0.42
C PHE A 78 1.69 23.49 0.63
N LYS A 79 1.82 24.76 0.25
CA LYS A 79 1.69 25.88 1.20
C LYS A 79 0.28 26.02 1.77
N SER A 80 -0.75 25.83 0.93
CA SER A 80 -2.14 26.16 1.29
C SER A 80 -2.97 24.97 1.80
N LYS A 81 -2.70 23.75 1.32
CA LYS A 81 -3.58 22.58 1.53
C LYS A 81 -2.94 21.48 2.38
N TRP A 82 -1.61 21.40 2.41
CA TRP A 82 -0.89 20.31 3.04
C TRP A 82 -1.22 20.15 4.53
N THR A 83 -1.30 21.24 5.28
CA THR A 83 -1.53 21.17 6.74
C THR A 83 -2.87 20.56 7.11
N LYS A 84 -3.92 20.95 6.40
CA LYS A 84 -5.27 20.37 6.58
C LYS A 84 -5.30 18.93 6.07
N TYR A 85 -4.59 18.64 4.99
CA TYR A 85 -4.53 17.33 4.38
C TYR A 85 -3.87 16.29 5.28
N PHE A 86 -2.65 16.53 5.76
CA PHE A 86 -1.90 15.50 6.49
C PHE A 86 -2.63 15.10 7.78
N LYS A 87 -3.31 16.04 8.48
CA LYS A 87 -4.07 15.74 9.70
C LYS A 87 -5.20 14.73 9.44
N LYS A 88 -5.89 14.88 8.31
CA LYS A 88 -6.99 13.99 7.91
C LYS A 88 -6.47 12.62 7.46
N VAL A 89 -5.40 12.63 6.67
CA VAL A 89 -4.90 11.41 6.02
C VAL A 89 -4.02 10.58 6.94
N SER A 90 -3.29 11.18 7.89
CA SER A 90 -2.57 10.45 8.93
C SER A 90 -3.52 9.56 9.73
N ASP A 91 -4.66 10.10 10.16
CA ASP A 91 -5.64 9.36 10.95
C ASP A 91 -6.22 8.20 10.14
N LYS A 92 -6.45 8.41 8.83
CA LYS A 92 -6.92 7.35 7.93
C LYS A 92 -5.87 6.25 7.77
N TRP A 93 -4.59 6.61 7.65
CA TRP A 93 -3.49 5.66 7.53
C TRP A 93 -3.45 4.75 8.77
N VAL A 94 -3.47 5.32 9.98
CA VAL A 94 -3.44 4.53 11.22
C VAL A 94 -4.66 3.63 11.33
N LYS A 95 -5.87 4.19 11.14
CA LYS A 95 -7.12 3.43 11.28
C LYS A 95 -7.21 2.26 10.30
N MET A 96 -6.82 2.47 9.04
CA MET A 96 -6.85 1.42 8.03
C MET A 96 -5.85 0.30 8.36
N ASN A 97 -4.61 0.65 8.72
CA ASN A 97 -3.60 -0.35 9.04
C ASN A 97 -3.96 -1.13 10.31
N HIS A 98 -4.36 -0.43 11.38
CA HIS A 98 -4.86 -1.05 12.60
C HIS A 98 -6.00 -2.03 12.32
N ASP A 99 -6.98 -1.61 11.53
CA ASP A 99 -8.15 -2.43 11.19
C ASP A 99 -7.78 -3.71 10.44
N TRP A 100 -6.89 -3.63 9.44
CA TRP A 100 -6.40 -4.80 8.70
C TRP A 100 -5.50 -5.71 9.55
N LEU A 101 -4.80 -5.18 10.56
CA LEU A 101 -4.05 -6.00 11.51
C LEU A 101 -4.97 -6.85 12.39
N GLN A 102 -6.24 -6.44 12.56
CA GLN A 102 -7.30 -7.25 13.19
C GLN A 102 -7.93 -8.29 12.26
N PHE A 103 -7.30 -8.63 11.13
CA PHE A 103 -7.76 -9.73 10.29
C PHE A 103 -7.61 -11.08 11.01
N SER A 104 -8.69 -11.86 11.09
CA SER A 104 -8.71 -13.11 11.85
C SER A 104 -8.04 -14.28 11.14
N GLY A 105 -7.95 -14.24 9.80
CA GLY A 105 -7.30 -15.28 9.01
C GLY A 105 -5.78 -15.05 8.85
N PRO A 106 -5.14 -15.85 7.99
CA PRO A 106 -3.74 -15.67 7.62
C PRO A 106 -3.52 -14.27 7.03
N LEU A 107 -2.56 -13.54 7.59
CA LEU A 107 -2.19 -12.19 7.17
C LEU A 107 -0.70 -12.15 6.89
N TYR A 108 -0.34 -11.69 5.70
CA TYR A 108 1.04 -11.42 5.31
C TYR A 108 1.27 -9.92 5.21
N VAL A 109 2.22 -9.38 5.97
CA VAL A 109 2.54 -7.94 5.99
C VAL A 109 3.81 -7.71 5.18
N ILE A 110 3.71 -6.92 4.11
CA ILE A 110 4.84 -6.52 3.27
C ILE A 110 5.20 -5.08 3.61
N ARG A 111 6.47 -4.82 3.89
CA ARG A 111 7.00 -3.45 3.96
C ARG A 111 7.33 -2.98 2.57
N TYR A 112 6.77 -1.85 2.15
CA TYR A 112 7.06 -1.26 0.85
C TYR A 112 8.55 -1.03 0.65
N GLU A 113 9.25 -0.63 1.71
CA GLU A 113 10.68 -0.37 1.71
C GLU A 113 11.47 -1.66 1.44
N ASN A 114 11.06 -2.79 2.01
CA ASN A 114 11.65 -4.10 1.72
C ASN A 114 11.34 -4.56 0.29
N LEU A 115 10.11 -4.32 -0.18
CA LEU A 115 9.71 -4.65 -1.56
C LEU A 115 10.53 -3.86 -2.59
N VAL A 116 10.90 -2.62 -2.30
CA VAL A 116 11.78 -1.82 -3.15
C VAL A 116 13.22 -2.32 -3.09
N LEU A 117 13.71 -2.68 -1.90
CA LEU A 117 15.09 -3.13 -1.71
C LEU A 117 15.33 -4.54 -2.28
N ASN A 118 14.42 -5.48 -2.04
CA ASN A 118 14.55 -6.90 -2.37
C ASN A 118 13.28 -7.45 -3.05
N PRO A 119 12.90 -6.93 -4.23
CA PRO A 119 11.62 -7.25 -4.87
C PRO A 119 11.45 -8.75 -5.17
N VAL A 120 12.51 -9.43 -5.61
CA VAL A 120 12.48 -10.87 -5.92
C VAL A 120 12.08 -11.67 -4.69
N LYS A 121 12.73 -11.42 -3.56
CA LYS A 121 12.45 -12.13 -2.31
C LYS A 121 11.02 -11.89 -1.83
N GLU A 122 10.60 -10.62 -1.75
CA GLU A 122 9.27 -10.28 -1.23
C GLU A 122 8.14 -10.82 -2.12
N VAL A 123 8.31 -10.81 -3.44
CA VAL A 123 7.33 -11.40 -4.37
C VAL A 123 7.33 -12.93 -4.28
N LYS A 124 8.50 -13.57 -4.12
CA LYS A 124 8.59 -15.02 -3.92
C LYS A 124 7.86 -15.45 -2.65
N ASP A 125 8.13 -14.77 -1.53
CA ASP A 125 7.48 -15.04 -0.25
C ASP A 125 5.96 -14.80 -0.32
N LEU A 126 5.52 -13.75 -1.02
CA LEU A 126 4.11 -13.50 -1.29
C LEU A 126 3.48 -14.63 -2.11
N MET A 127 4.14 -15.14 -3.14
CA MET A 127 3.62 -16.25 -3.94
C MET A 127 3.48 -17.53 -3.11
N SER A 128 4.44 -17.81 -2.23
CA SER A 128 4.35 -18.92 -1.27
C SER A 128 3.17 -18.75 -0.31
N PHE A 129 2.96 -17.54 0.23
CA PHE A 129 1.82 -17.25 1.11
C PHE A 129 0.46 -17.41 0.40
N LEU A 130 0.39 -17.02 -0.88
CA LEU A 130 -0.80 -17.14 -1.70
C LEU A 130 -1.06 -18.58 -2.19
N ASP A 131 -0.09 -19.48 -2.01
CA ASP A 131 -0.17 -20.88 -2.46
C ASP A 131 -0.46 -20.98 -3.97
N VAL A 132 0.28 -20.19 -4.77
CA VAL A 132 0.07 -20.12 -6.21
C VAL A 132 0.77 -21.32 -6.88
N PRO A 133 0.05 -22.18 -7.63
CA PRO A 133 0.61 -23.41 -8.18
C PRO A 133 1.37 -23.17 -9.49
N VAL A 134 2.29 -22.20 -9.49
CA VAL A 134 3.16 -21.91 -10.65
C VAL A 134 4.61 -21.72 -10.20
N PRO A 135 5.59 -22.18 -10.99
CA PRO A 135 6.99 -21.93 -10.69
C PRO A 135 7.28 -20.44 -10.57
N PHE A 136 8.10 -20.07 -9.58
CA PHE A 136 8.53 -18.69 -9.41
C PHE A 136 9.43 -18.26 -10.58
N ARG A 137 9.07 -17.16 -11.24
CA ARG A 137 9.81 -16.61 -12.38
C ARG A 137 10.52 -15.32 -11.99
N GLU A 138 11.70 -15.47 -11.39
CA GLU A 138 12.53 -14.36 -10.93
C GLU A 138 12.77 -13.29 -12.00
N TYR A 139 13.15 -13.71 -13.20
CA TYR A 139 13.42 -12.80 -14.33
C TYR A 139 12.21 -11.92 -14.67
N CYS A 140 11.00 -12.46 -14.64
CA CYS A 140 9.79 -11.68 -14.91
C CYS A 140 9.57 -10.56 -13.88
N VAL A 141 9.95 -10.78 -12.62
CA VAL A 141 9.87 -9.76 -11.58
C VAL A 141 10.86 -8.64 -11.87
N LEU A 142 12.11 -8.99 -12.19
CA LEU A 142 13.19 -8.03 -12.45
C LEU A 142 12.93 -7.16 -13.69
N GLU A 143 12.36 -7.74 -14.76
CA GLU A 143 12.00 -6.98 -15.96
C GLU A 143 10.83 -6.01 -15.74
N ASN A 144 9.94 -6.31 -14.80
CA ASN A 144 8.68 -5.59 -14.60
C ASN A 144 8.64 -4.74 -13.32
N LEU A 145 9.80 -4.33 -12.79
CA LEU A 145 9.87 -3.49 -11.58
C LEU A 145 9.25 -2.10 -11.76
N ASN A 146 9.17 -1.61 -13.00
CA ASN A 146 8.71 -0.25 -13.31
C ASN A 146 7.38 -0.27 -14.08
N GLY A 147 6.30 0.10 -13.40
CA GLY A 147 4.98 0.25 -14.03
C GLY A 147 4.70 1.67 -14.56
N LYS A 148 3.67 1.79 -15.41
CA LYS A 148 3.19 3.05 -16.03
C LYS A 148 2.67 4.11 -15.03
N HIS A 149 2.57 3.75 -13.75
CA HIS A 149 2.11 4.63 -12.66
C HIS A 149 3.25 5.08 -11.73
N LYS A 150 4.50 4.81 -12.10
CA LYS A 150 5.67 5.30 -11.36
C LYS A 150 5.86 6.79 -11.63
N ARG A 151 5.63 7.61 -10.59
CA ARG A 151 5.98 9.03 -10.60
C ARG A 151 7.50 9.19 -10.72
N LYS A 152 7.96 10.07 -11.61
CA LYS A 152 9.38 10.44 -11.69
C LYS A 152 9.80 11.13 -10.39
N GLN A 153 10.96 10.75 -9.85
CA GLN A 153 11.51 11.42 -8.67
C GLN A 153 11.74 12.90 -8.97
N MET A 154 11.44 13.75 -7.99
CA MET A 154 11.68 15.18 -8.08
C MET A 154 12.94 15.50 -7.28
N ASN A 155 13.90 16.17 -7.91
CA ASN A 155 15.16 16.55 -7.26
C ASN A 155 15.02 17.70 -6.24
N LYS A 156 13.82 18.29 -6.15
CA LYS A 156 13.53 19.42 -5.24
C LYS A 156 13.17 18.90 -3.84
N LYS A 157 14.09 19.09 -2.89
CA LYS A 157 13.80 18.88 -1.47
C LYS A 157 12.82 19.96 -0.98
N ARG A 158 11.74 19.53 -0.31
CA ARG A 158 10.80 20.43 0.37
C ARG A 158 11.12 20.41 1.86
N ASN A 159 11.61 21.53 2.38
CA ASN A 159 11.95 21.64 3.79
C ASN A 159 10.68 21.82 4.62
N ASN A 160 10.69 21.30 5.86
CA ASN A 160 9.65 21.53 6.87
C ASN A 160 8.21 21.14 6.48
N LEU A 161 8.03 20.14 5.60
CA LEU A 161 6.71 19.60 5.30
C LEU A 161 5.99 19.11 6.56
N PHE A 162 6.71 18.52 7.50
CA PHE A 162 6.13 18.02 8.73
C PHE A 162 6.62 18.87 9.92
N PRO A 163 5.76 19.74 10.49
CA PRO A 163 6.04 20.41 11.76
C PRO A 163 6.34 19.41 12.88
N THR A 164 7.12 19.81 13.88
CA THR A 164 7.59 18.93 14.97
C THR A 164 6.44 18.23 15.71
N THR A 165 5.33 18.92 15.97
CA THR A 165 4.14 18.32 16.61
C THR A 165 3.53 17.19 15.79
N VAL A 166 3.57 17.32 14.46
CA VAL A 166 3.06 16.33 13.51
C VAL A 166 4.00 15.13 13.45
N ARG A 167 5.31 15.39 13.44
CA ARG A 167 6.32 14.32 13.47
C ARG A 167 6.14 13.46 14.71
N LYS A 168 6.07 14.08 15.90
CA LYS A 168 5.81 13.37 17.16
C LYS A 168 4.58 12.47 17.09
N LYS A 169 3.48 12.95 16.51
CA LYS A 169 2.27 12.14 16.33
C LYS A 169 2.50 10.97 15.35
N LEU A 170 3.06 11.25 14.17
CA LEU A 170 3.32 10.22 13.16
C LEU A 170 4.30 9.15 13.67
N ASP A 171 5.33 9.53 14.42
CA ASP A 171 6.30 8.62 15.00
C ASP A 171 5.64 7.71 16.05
N ALA A 172 4.75 8.26 16.89
CA ALA A 172 3.95 7.47 17.82
C ALA A 172 2.98 6.51 17.11
N ASP A 173 2.33 6.99 16.04
CA ASP A 173 1.45 6.20 15.19
C ASP A 173 2.19 5.05 14.49
N ILE A 174 3.42 5.29 14.01
CA ILE A 174 4.32 4.26 13.47
C ILE A 174 4.61 3.24 14.56
N ALA A 175 5.12 3.66 15.72
CA ALA A 175 5.49 2.76 16.81
C ALA A 175 4.32 1.88 17.26
N LYS A 176 3.10 2.43 17.28
CA LYS A 176 1.88 1.66 17.56
C LYS A 176 1.65 0.57 16.53
N ILE A 177 1.69 0.90 15.23
CA ILE A 177 1.49 -0.07 14.15
C ILE A 177 2.60 -1.13 14.15
N GLU A 178 3.85 -0.76 14.40
CA GLU A 178 4.97 -1.70 14.56
C GLU A 178 4.71 -2.72 15.67
N HIS A 179 4.23 -2.25 16.83
CA HIS A 179 3.90 -3.10 17.96
C HIS A 179 2.73 -4.04 17.67
N GLU A 180 1.73 -3.58 16.92
CA GLU A 180 0.63 -4.44 16.50
C GLU A 180 1.09 -5.52 15.50
N ILE A 181 2.00 -5.18 14.59
CA ILE A 181 2.59 -6.14 13.64
C ILE A 181 3.39 -7.21 14.37
N SER A 182 4.19 -6.84 15.37
CA SER A 182 4.97 -7.81 16.15
C SER A 182 4.06 -8.81 16.85
N LYS A 183 2.99 -8.34 17.52
CA LYS A 183 1.96 -9.19 18.13
C LYS A 183 1.27 -10.09 17.10
N ALA A 184 0.86 -9.51 15.97
CA ALA A 184 0.15 -10.22 14.91
C ALA A 184 1.03 -11.28 14.21
N THR A 185 2.35 -11.14 14.30
CA THR A 185 3.33 -12.13 13.79
C THR A 185 3.60 -13.21 14.84
N MET A 186 3.72 -12.84 16.13
CA MET A 186 3.92 -13.80 17.22
C MET A 186 2.74 -14.75 17.40
N ASN A 187 1.51 -14.24 17.34
CA ASN A 187 0.28 -15.03 17.52
C ASN A 187 -0.05 -15.94 16.32
N ARG A 188 0.73 -15.89 15.24
CA ARG A 188 0.49 -16.63 14.00
C ARG A 188 1.66 -17.53 13.58
N LYS A 189 2.68 -17.68 14.43
CA LYS A 189 3.64 -18.79 14.28
C LYS A 189 2.89 -20.10 14.54
N PRO A 190 3.10 -21.15 13.72
CA PRO A 190 2.48 -22.45 13.93
C PRO A 190 2.86 -23.05 15.29
#